data_AF-A0AAU0LWJ1-F1
#
_entry.id   AF-A0AAU0LWJ1-F1
#
_cell.length_a   1.000
_cell.length_b   1.000
_cell.length_c   1.000
_cell.angle_alpha   90.00
_cell.angle_beta   90.00
_cell.angle_gamma   90.00
#
_symmetry.space_group_name_H-M   'P 1'
#
loop_
_entity.id
_entity.type
_entity.pdbx_description
1 polymer ?
#
loop_
_entity_poly.entity_id
_entity_poly.type
_entity_poly.pdbx_seq_one_letter_code
_entity_poly.pdbx_strand_id
1 'polypeptide(L)'
;MIKILIAISIIVVFSVLLVLKRALSILQEKQYHQAVEHHFFMEVLDKIFNHFLIWTLWRKILTKTTVVLLVMFGSLFLYVRYELPVVPKVPDVLIDHNDTVLLKRGAYLVENVATCTDCHSPRDVHFYSWPLVDEQKGAGGEFLSKSKGFDFPGESFTPNITPTNLGNWTDGEVYRLLTTGIRKDGSTVYHAMPFMAFSHADPNDIKAIIAYIRTLKPQPKNPASVTKVDYLTTLYNRAISRKPSPVYLKDLKTKIDSGRYLVNMAGCNDCHSPKKFGDVFDKEKLLSGGIEFPMPTGGYTHSANLTPDESGLGPWSEEAFVAKFKSYNDAGMIQKIEPGMYSSLMPWYAFRKMTDRDLKSIYAYLRTIKPIYNPVVKFTKQSTKGKVDPE
;
A
#
# COMPACT_ATOMS: atom_id res chain seq x y z
N MET A 1 22.22 19.66 8.93
CA MET A 1 21.51 20.01 10.18
C MET A 1 22.02 19.21 11.38
N ILE A 2 21.91 17.87 11.40
CA ILE A 2 22.31 17.03 12.56
C ILE A 2 23.79 17.21 12.96
N LYS A 3 24.73 17.25 12.01
CA LYS A 3 26.16 17.46 12.29
C LYS A 3 26.46 18.82 12.94
N ILE A 4 25.71 19.86 12.57
CA ILE A 4 25.84 21.21 13.14
C ILE A 4 25.32 21.22 14.58
N LEU A 5 24.18 20.55 14.83
CA LEU A 5 23.64 20.36 16.17
C LEU A 5 24.62 19.62 17.10
N ILE A 6 25.26 18.55 16.61
CA ILE A 6 26.27 17.80 17.39
C ILE A 6 27.48 18.69 17.70
N ALA A 7 27.99 19.45 16.72
CA ALA A 7 29.12 20.35 16.93
C ALA A 7 28.80 21.45 17.97
N ILE A 8 27.60 22.04 17.91
CA ILE A 8 27.13 23.02 18.90
C ILE A 8 27.04 22.38 20.29
N SER A 9 26.49 21.18 20.40
CA SER A 9 26.40 20.47 21.69
C SER A 9 27.78 20.18 22.30
N ILE A 10 28.76 19.77 21.49
CA ILE A 10 30.14 19.52 21.96
C ILE A 10 30.78 20.83 22.46
N ILE A 11 30.62 21.93 21.72
CA ILE A 11 31.14 23.25 22.13
C ILE A 11 30.53 23.67 23.46
N VAL A 12 29.21 23.54 23.62
CA VAL A 12 28.50 23.89 24.86
C VAL A 12 29.01 23.04 26.04
N VAL A 13 29.15 21.72 25.87
CA VAL A 13 29.68 20.84 26.92
C VAL A 13 31.11 21.23 27.30
N PHE A 14 31.97 21.52 26.32
CA PHE A 14 33.34 21.91 26.58
C PHE A 14 33.44 23.26 27.31
N SER A 15 32.61 24.24 26.92
CA SER A 15 32.51 25.53 27.62
C SER A 15 32.04 25.37 29.06
N VAL A 16 31.06 24.49 29.32
CA VAL A 16 30.58 24.19 30.68
C VAL A 16 31.68 23.54 31.53
N LEU A 17 32.44 22.59 30.98
CA LEU A 17 33.54 21.94 31.68
C LEU A 17 34.67 22.93 32.03
N LEU A 18 34.98 23.88 31.15
CA LEU A 18 35.96 24.95 31.41
C LEU A 18 35.51 25.86 32.56
N VAL A 19 34.22 26.23 32.58
CA VAL A 19 33.62 27.03 33.65
C VAL A 19 33.69 26.29 34.99
N LEU A 20 33.32 25.00 35.02
CA LEU A 20 33.38 24.16 36.21
C LEU A 20 34.81 23.99 36.73
N LYS A 21 35.78 23.73 35.84
CA LYS A 21 37.18 23.59 36.22
C LYS A 21 37.73 24.87 36.88
N ARG A 22 37.38 26.04 36.34
CA ARG A 22 37.81 27.33 36.89
C ARG A 22 37.15 27.61 38.25
N ALA A 23 35.88 27.29 38.42
CA ALA A 23 35.18 27.41 39.70
C ALA A 23 35.77 26.49 40.78
N LEU A 24 36.05 25.23 40.44
CA LEU A 24 36.68 24.26 41.35
C LEU A 24 38.08 24.69 41.79
N SER A 25 38.89 25.25 40.88
CA SER A 25 40.21 25.79 41.21
C SER A 25 40.15 26.92 42.25
N ILE A 26 39.14 27.79 42.17
CA ILE A 26 38.96 28.90 43.12
C ILE A 26 38.49 28.36 44.50
N LEU A 27 37.67 27.31 44.49
CA LEU A 27 37.13 26.68 45.71
C LEU A 27 38.14 25.78 46.44
N GLN A 28 39.27 25.43 45.83
CA GLN A 28 40.37 24.75 46.52
C GLN A 28 41.09 25.65 47.53
N GLU A 29 41.09 26.97 47.30
CA GLU A 29 41.83 27.94 48.12
C GLU A 29 40.94 28.68 49.13
N LYS A 30 39.63 28.76 48.88
CA LYS A 30 38.67 29.50 49.72
C LYS A 30 37.34 28.76 49.86
N GLN A 31 36.69 28.92 51.01
CA GLN A 31 35.31 28.46 51.17
C GLN A 31 34.35 29.28 50.28
N TYR A 32 33.28 28.65 49.80
CA TYR A 32 32.34 29.19 48.80
C TYR A 32 31.88 30.63 49.07
N HIS A 33 31.48 30.95 50.30
CA HIS A 33 31.00 32.29 50.65
C HIS A 33 32.07 33.37 50.52
N GLN A 34 33.32 33.08 50.89
CA GLN A 34 34.45 34.00 50.68
C GLN A 34 34.84 34.13 49.21
N ALA A 35 34.65 33.07 48.42
CA ALA A 35 34.93 33.10 46.98
C ALA A 35 33.93 33.98 46.22
N VAL A 36 32.65 33.96 46.60
CA VAL A 36 31.60 34.82 46.02
C VAL A 36 31.82 36.30 46.35
N GLU A 37 32.22 36.63 47.58
CA GLU A 37 32.45 38.03 48.00
C GLU A 37 33.68 38.68 47.37
N HIS A 38 34.73 37.90 47.07
CA HIS A 38 36.03 38.44 46.66
C HIS A 38 36.45 38.11 45.23
N HIS A 39 35.68 37.32 44.49
CA HIS A 39 36.04 36.92 43.13
C HIS A 39 34.87 37.14 42.15
N PHE A 40 35.01 38.15 41.28
CA PHE A 40 33.99 38.57 40.31
C PHE A 40 33.39 37.41 39.49
N PHE A 41 34.22 36.44 39.07
CA PHE A 41 33.73 35.26 38.34
C PHE A 41 32.78 34.39 39.17
N MET A 42 33.06 34.22 40.47
CA MET A 42 32.19 33.44 41.37
C MET A 42 30.92 34.21 41.73
N GLU A 43 30.99 35.53 41.83
CA GLU A 43 29.80 36.39 41.99
C GLU A 43 28.87 36.33 40.76
N VAL A 44 29.43 36.37 39.55
CA VAL A 44 28.67 36.22 38.30
C VAL A 44 28.07 34.82 38.19
N LEU A 45 28.82 33.78 38.54
CA LEU A 45 28.29 32.41 38.58
C LEU A 45 27.19 32.26 39.62
N ASP A 46 27.36 32.79 40.84
CA ASP A 46 26.34 32.75 41.89
C ASP A 46 25.07 33.49 41.45
N LYS A 47 25.20 34.66 40.81
CA LYS A 47 24.06 35.37 40.20
C LYS A 47 23.41 34.55 39.08
N ILE A 48 24.18 33.92 38.19
CA ILE A 48 23.64 33.07 37.12
C ILE A 48 22.94 31.86 37.70
N PHE A 49 23.54 31.15 38.64
CA PHE A 49 22.96 29.99 39.29
C PHE A 49 21.72 30.37 40.10
N ASN A 50 21.74 31.44 40.88
CA ASN A 50 20.57 31.90 41.64
C ASN A 50 19.44 32.39 40.72
N HIS A 51 19.75 33.00 39.56
CA HIS A 51 18.74 33.39 38.56
C HIS A 51 18.21 32.19 37.76
N PHE A 52 19.08 31.20 37.48
CA PHE A 52 18.73 29.95 36.80
C PHE A 52 18.01 28.97 37.73
N LEU A 53 18.24 29.03 39.04
CA LEU A 53 17.56 28.26 40.09
C LEU A 53 16.34 28.99 40.65
N ILE A 54 15.87 30.07 40.01
CA ILE A 54 14.54 30.62 40.29
C ILE A 54 13.51 29.59 39.82
N TRP A 55 13.32 28.56 40.64
CA TRP A 55 12.41 27.45 40.43
C TRP A 55 11.01 27.97 40.12
N THR A 56 10.62 29.10 40.70
CA THR A 56 9.32 29.72 40.45
C THR A 56 9.18 30.29 39.03
N LEU A 57 10.27 30.78 38.40
CA LEU A 57 10.29 31.26 37.03
C LEU A 57 10.28 30.09 36.04
N TRP A 58 11.16 29.10 36.24
CA TRP A 58 11.19 27.90 35.41
C TRP A 58 9.92 27.06 35.53
N ARG A 59 9.36 26.93 36.73
CA ARG A 59 8.06 26.28 36.93
C ARG A 59 6.97 26.99 36.12
N LYS A 60 6.91 28.33 36.14
CA LYS A 60 5.95 29.09 35.34
C LYS A 60 6.15 28.89 33.84
N ILE A 61 7.40 28.90 33.36
CA ILE A 61 7.73 28.69 31.95
C ILE A 61 7.36 27.26 31.55
N LEU A 62 7.81 26.25 32.27
CA LEU A 62 7.50 24.84 32.02
C LEU A 62 6.00 24.58 32.08
N THR A 63 5.28 25.08 33.09
CA THR A 63 3.82 24.92 33.17
C THR A 63 3.12 25.57 31.97
N LYS A 64 3.48 26.80 31.59
CA LYS A 64 2.88 27.47 30.41
C LYS A 64 3.18 26.70 29.13
N THR A 65 4.43 26.29 28.92
CA THR A 65 4.84 25.51 27.75
C THR A 65 4.11 24.17 27.69
N THR A 66 4.01 23.45 28.80
CA THR A 66 3.27 22.19 28.87
C THR A 66 1.79 22.38 28.57
N VAL A 67 1.14 23.42 29.12
CA VAL A 67 -0.27 23.73 28.82
C VAL A 67 -0.45 24.05 27.33
N VAL A 68 0.42 24.87 26.75
CA VAL A 68 0.37 25.20 25.31
C VAL A 68 0.55 23.95 24.45
N LEU A 69 1.51 23.09 24.78
CA LEU A 69 1.71 21.83 24.06
C LEU A 69 0.50 20.92 24.19
N LEU A 70 -0.07 20.76 25.40
CA LEU A 70 -1.26 19.94 25.61
C LEU A 70 -2.48 20.47 24.85
N VAL A 71 -2.69 21.78 24.82
CA VAL A 71 -3.76 22.40 24.02
C VAL A 71 -3.50 22.18 22.54
N MET A 72 -2.28 22.41 22.06
CA MET A 72 -1.93 22.24 20.65
C MET A 72 -2.10 20.77 20.19
N PHE A 73 -1.57 19.81 20.96
CA PHE A 73 -1.72 18.39 20.67
C PHE A 73 -3.17 17.91 20.84
N GLY A 74 -3.90 18.44 21.83
CA GLY A 74 -5.31 18.15 22.05
C GLY A 74 -6.18 18.67 20.90
N SER A 75 -6.00 19.92 20.48
CA SER A 75 -6.67 20.52 19.32
C SER A 75 -6.33 19.78 18.03
N LEU A 76 -5.06 19.42 17.82
CA LEU A 76 -4.65 18.61 16.67
C LEU A 76 -5.31 17.22 16.70
N PHE A 77 -5.35 16.56 17.85
CA PHE A 77 -6.03 15.27 18.02
C PHE A 77 -7.53 15.38 17.72
N LEU A 78 -8.21 16.40 18.25
CA LEU A 78 -9.63 16.64 18.01
C LEU A 78 -9.88 16.94 16.52
N TYR A 79 -9.06 17.79 15.90
CA TYR A 79 -9.13 18.09 14.46
C TYR A 79 -8.97 16.82 13.61
N VAL A 80 -7.93 16.02 13.87
CA VAL A 80 -7.71 14.77 13.14
C VAL A 80 -8.84 13.75 13.39
N ARG A 81 -9.44 13.75 14.58
CA ARG A 81 -10.53 12.83 14.95
C ARG A 81 -11.88 13.22 14.32
N TYR A 82 -12.19 14.51 14.25
CA TYR A 82 -13.51 15.02 13.87
C TYR A 82 -13.58 15.67 12.48
N GLU A 83 -12.51 16.32 12.02
CA GLU A 83 -12.47 17.03 10.73
C GLU A 83 -11.82 16.20 9.60
N LEU A 84 -11.01 15.19 9.93
CA LEU A 84 -10.38 14.29 8.96
C LEU A 84 -10.93 12.86 9.07
N PRO A 85 -11.25 12.17 7.98
CA PRO A 85 -11.13 12.61 6.59
C PRO A 85 -12.35 13.43 6.18
N VAL A 86 -12.14 14.40 5.29
CA VAL A 86 -13.22 14.92 4.45
C VAL A 86 -13.68 13.77 3.56
N VAL A 87 -14.67 13.00 4.02
CA VAL A 87 -15.29 11.94 3.23
C VAL A 87 -15.90 12.61 2.00
N PRO A 88 -15.41 12.31 0.77
CA PRO A 88 -15.99 12.88 -0.43
C PRO A 88 -17.49 12.58 -0.45
N LYS A 89 -18.29 13.57 -0.84
CA LYS A 89 -19.73 13.37 -0.99
C LYS A 89 -19.97 12.21 -1.95
N VAL A 90 -21.00 11.42 -1.66
CA VAL A 90 -21.43 10.35 -2.56
C VAL A 90 -21.83 11.02 -3.89
N PRO A 91 -21.17 10.68 -5.01
CA PRO A 91 -21.56 11.22 -6.29
C PRO A 91 -22.92 10.68 -6.68
N ASP A 92 -23.74 11.50 -7.32
CA ASP A 92 -24.94 11.04 -7.99
C ASP A 92 -24.54 10.33 -9.29
N VAL A 93 -24.61 9.00 -9.28
CA VAL A 93 -24.18 8.15 -10.38
C VAL A 93 -25.38 7.39 -10.90
N LEU A 94 -25.83 7.76 -12.09
CA LEU A 94 -26.85 7.02 -12.82
C LEU A 94 -26.19 5.89 -13.63
N ILE A 95 -26.63 4.66 -13.39
CA ILE A 95 -26.20 3.45 -14.10
C ILE A 95 -27.46 2.75 -14.63
N ASP A 96 -27.52 2.55 -15.94
CA ASP A 96 -28.52 1.66 -16.53
C ASP A 96 -28.04 0.21 -16.41
N HIS A 97 -28.62 -0.52 -15.46
CA HIS A 97 -28.28 -1.93 -15.22
C HIS A 97 -28.80 -2.88 -16.30
N ASN A 98 -29.60 -2.39 -17.25
CA ASN A 98 -30.08 -3.17 -18.40
C ASN A 98 -29.27 -2.90 -19.68
N ASP A 99 -28.33 -1.95 -19.65
CA ASP A 99 -27.44 -1.67 -20.80
C ASP A 99 -26.50 -2.86 -21.04
N THR A 100 -26.81 -3.62 -22.09
CA THR A 100 -26.04 -4.82 -22.46
C THR A 100 -24.59 -4.51 -22.88
N VAL A 101 -24.30 -3.31 -23.41
CA VAL A 101 -22.94 -2.91 -23.78
C VAL A 101 -22.14 -2.63 -22.50
N LEU A 102 -22.75 -1.91 -21.56
CA LEU A 102 -22.15 -1.62 -20.27
C LEU A 102 -21.88 -2.90 -19.47
N LEU A 103 -22.84 -3.82 -19.43
CA LEU A 103 -22.69 -5.13 -18.77
C LEU A 103 -21.57 -5.98 -19.38
N LYS A 104 -21.49 -6.05 -20.71
CA LYS A 104 -20.40 -6.78 -21.40
C LYS A 104 -19.03 -6.17 -21.09
N ARG A 105 -18.93 -4.84 -21.07
CA ARG A 105 -17.70 -4.13 -20.67
C ARG A 105 -17.35 -4.43 -19.21
N GLY A 106 -18.34 -4.41 -18.34
CA GLY A 106 -18.20 -4.71 -16.91
C GLY A 106 -17.70 -6.12 -16.66
N ALA A 107 -18.31 -7.11 -17.33
CA ALA A 107 -17.86 -8.51 -17.27
C ALA A 107 -16.41 -8.64 -17.71
N TYR A 108 -16.04 -8.02 -18.83
CA TYR A 108 -14.67 -8.04 -19.31
C TYR A 108 -13.68 -7.46 -18.30
N LEU A 109 -14.00 -6.30 -17.71
CA LEU A 109 -13.13 -5.63 -16.74
C LEU A 109 -13.01 -6.42 -15.43
N VAL A 110 -14.14 -6.84 -14.87
CA VAL A 110 -14.19 -7.54 -13.58
C VAL A 110 -13.49 -8.89 -13.64
N GLU A 111 -13.71 -9.64 -14.71
CA GLU A 111 -13.20 -11.01 -14.80
C GLU A 111 -11.78 -11.09 -15.36
N ASN A 112 -11.37 -10.13 -16.21
CA ASN A 112 -10.16 -10.29 -17.01
C ASN A 112 -9.17 -9.12 -16.96
N VAL A 113 -9.54 -7.95 -16.42
CA VAL A 113 -8.63 -6.80 -16.35
C VAL A 113 -8.36 -6.40 -14.90
N ALA A 114 -9.37 -5.91 -14.19
CA ALA A 114 -9.27 -5.52 -12.79
C ALA A 114 -9.29 -6.72 -11.83
N THR A 115 -9.58 -7.91 -12.34
CA THR A 115 -9.54 -9.18 -11.62
C THR A 115 -10.27 -9.14 -10.27
N CYS A 116 -11.42 -8.45 -10.20
CA CYS A 116 -12.09 -8.23 -8.91
C CYS A 116 -12.48 -9.57 -8.27
N THR A 117 -12.93 -10.52 -9.09
CA THR A 117 -13.32 -11.86 -8.62
C THR A 117 -12.13 -12.67 -8.12
N ASP A 118 -10.91 -12.42 -8.62
CA ASP A 118 -9.69 -13.12 -8.18
C ASP A 118 -9.44 -12.90 -6.68
N CYS A 119 -9.56 -11.67 -6.20
CA CYS A 119 -9.45 -11.37 -4.77
C CYS A 119 -10.76 -11.61 -4.01
N HIS A 120 -11.92 -11.30 -4.62
CA HIS A 120 -13.22 -11.35 -3.96
C HIS A 120 -13.94 -12.69 -4.08
N SER A 121 -13.21 -13.80 -4.31
CA SER A 121 -13.79 -15.14 -4.27
C SER A 121 -12.81 -16.14 -3.69
N PRO A 122 -13.29 -17.28 -3.17
CA PRO A 122 -12.46 -18.40 -2.82
C PRO A 122 -11.69 -18.94 -4.04
N ARG A 123 -10.47 -19.41 -3.79
CA ARG A 123 -9.58 -19.97 -4.80
C ARG A 123 -9.11 -21.35 -4.40
N ASP A 124 -8.95 -22.22 -5.38
CA ASP A 124 -8.44 -23.57 -5.13
C ASP A 124 -6.92 -23.59 -5.15
N VAL A 125 -6.32 -23.61 -3.96
CA VAL A 125 -4.87 -23.61 -3.79
C VAL A 125 -4.19 -24.89 -4.27
N HIS A 126 -4.94 -25.93 -4.62
CA HIS A 126 -4.40 -27.21 -5.12
C HIS A 126 -4.20 -27.23 -6.63
N PHE A 127 -4.48 -26.13 -7.34
CA PHE A 127 -4.22 -26.02 -8.78
C PHE A 127 -3.27 -24.87 -9.09
N TYR A 128 -2.50 -25.00 -10.17
CA TYR A 128 -1.57 -23.96 -10.62
C TYR A 128 -2.31 -22.63 -10.82
N SER A 129 -1.73 -21.53 -10.35
CA SER A 129 -2.33 -20.19 -10.42
C SER A 129 -3.58 -19.99 -9.56
N TRP A 130 -3.95 -20.97 -8.73
CA TRP A 130 -5.09 -20.92 -7.81
C TRP A 130 -6.37 -20.39 -8.47
N PRO A 131 -6.92 -21.14 -9.44
CA PRO A 131 -8.13 -20.72 -10.14
C PRO A 131 -9.27 -20.46 -9.16
N LEU A 132 -10.17 -19.59 -9.60
CA LEU A 132 -11.39 -19.24 -8.88
C LEU A 132 -12.29 -20.46 -8.70
N VAL A 133 -12.92 -20.59 -7.53
CA VAL A 133 -14.06 -21.50 -7.35
C VAL A 133 -15.30 -20.81 -7.91
N ASP A 134 -15.67 -21.15 -9.15
CA ASP A 134 -16.72 -20.46 -9.93
C ASP A 134 -18.09 -20.45 -9.22
N GLU A 135 -18.42 -21.49 -8.47
CA GLU A 135 -19.66 -21.60 -7.70
C GLU A 135 -19.75 -20.56 -6.58
N GLN A 136 -18.60 -20.08 -6.09
CA GLN A 136 -18.47 -19.12 -4.99
C GLN A 136 -17.97 -17.74 -5.45
N LYS A 137 -18.11 -17.44 -6.75
CA LYS A 137 -17.74 -16.15 -7.35
C LYS A 137 -18.34 -14.98 -6.57
N GLY A 138 -17.49 -14.08 -6.10
CA GLY A 138 -17.87 -12.86 -5.36
C GLY A 138 -18.09 -13.06 -3.86
N ALA A 139 -17.95 -14.27 -3.31
CA ALA A 139 -18.24 -14.56 -1.90
C ALA A 139 -17.26 -13.93 -0.89
N GLY A 140 -16.17 -13.31 -1.35
CA GLY A 140 -15.07 -12.85 -0.51
C GLY A 140 -14.18 -14.00 -0.03
N GLY A 141 -13.33 -13.75 0.96
CA GLY A 141 -12.49 -14.81 1.53
C GLY A 141 -11.27 -14.32 2.32
N GLU A 142 -10.47 -15.28 2.76
CA GLU A 142 -9.28 -15.08 3.60
C GLU A 142 -7.98 -15.12 2.77
N PHE A 143 -8.05 -14.89 1.46
CA PHE A 143 -6.89 -15.04 0.57
C PHE A 143 -5.67 -14.23 1.03
N LEU A 144 -5.90 -13.02 1.57
CA LEU A 144 -4.87 -12.09 2.03
C LEU A 144 -4.69 -12.08 3.56
N SER A 145 -5.15 -13.13 4.25
CA SER A 145 -5.08 -13.20 5.70
C SER A 145 -3.66 -13.51 6.20
N LYS A 146 -3.40 -13.24 7.47
CA LYS A 146 -2.11 -13.58 8.09
C LYS A 146 -1.92 -15.08 8.16
N SER A 147 -3.00 -15.83 8.37
CA SER A 147 -3.00 -17.29 8.35
C SER A 147 -2.64 -17.90 6.99
N LYS A 148 -2.70 -17.12 5.89
CA LYS A 148 -2.25 -17.52 4.56
C LYS A 148 -0.82 -17.06 4.21
N GLY A 149 -0.09 -16.51 5.19
CA GLY A 149 1.30 -16.09 5.03
C GLY A 149 1.48 -14.62 4.62
N PHE A 150 0.40 -13.87 4.44
CA PHE A 150 0.49 -12.44 4.14
C PHE A 150 0.60 -11.61 5.43
N ASP A 151 1.78 -11.10 5.73
CA ASP A 151 2.03 -10.32 6.95
C ASP A 151 1.73 -8.83 6.76
N PHE A 152 0.45 -8.54 6.70
CA PHE A 152 -0.13 -7.20 6.64
C PHE A 152 -0.27 -6.58 8.05
N PRO A 153 -0.23 -5.24 8.22
CA PRO A 153 -0.61 -4.59 9.48
C PRO A 153 -2.06 -4.85 9.89
N GLY A 154 -2.30 -5.98 10.58
CA GLY A 154 -3.61 -6.46 11.02
C GLY A 154 -4.07 -7.73 10.30
N GLU A 155 -5.32 -8.13 10.53
CA GLU A 155 -5.94 -9.27 9.84
C GLU A 155 -6.78 -8.76 8.67
N SER A 156 -6.48 -9.23 7.46
CA SER A 156 -7.13 -8.77 6.22
C SER A 156 -8.02 -9.85 5.62
N PHE A 157 -9.27 -9.46 5.34
CA PHE A 157 -10.26 -10.32 4.70
C PHE A 157 -10.90 -9.59 3.53
N THR A 158 -11.00 -10.27 2.39
CA THR A 158 -11.66 -9.70 1.23
C THR A 158 -13.18 -9.82 1.39
N PRO A 159 -13.95 -8.72 1.32
CA PRO A 159 -15.40 -8.77 1.56
C PRO A 159 -16.16 -9.42 0.41
N ASN A 160 -17.32 -9.99 0.72
CA ASN A 160 -18.30 -10.43 -0.27
C ASN A 160 -18.78 -9.21 -1.09
N ILE A 161 -18.75 -9.30 -2.42
CA ILE A 161 -19.17 -8.24 -3.36
C ILE A 161 -20.49 -8.54 -4.07
N THR A 162 -21.14 -9.65 -3.73
CA THR A 162 -22.44 -10.01 -4.29
C THR A 162 -23.57 -9.19 -3.65
N PRO A 163 -24.80 -9.24 -4.18
CA PRO A 163 -25.95 -8.53 -3.61
C PRO A 163 -26.20 -8.83 -2.12
N THR A 164 -25.75 -9.98 -1.59
CA THR A 164 -25.83 -10.29 -0.15
C THR A 164 -25.18 -9.22 0.73
N ASN A 165 -24.07 -8.61 0.28
CA ASN A 165 -23.35 -7.59 1.05
C ASN A 165 -23.46 -6.18 0.45
N LEU A 166 -23.54 -6.07 -0.88
CA LEU A 166 -23.65 -4.79 -1.58
C LEU A 166 -25.10 -4.35 -1.86
N GLY A 167 -26.12 -5.19 -1.61
CA GLY A 167 -27.52 -4.89 -1.96
C GLY A 167 -28.04 -3.58 -1.36
N ASN A 168 -27.60 -3.22 -0.15
CA ASN A 168 -27.98 -1.99 0.54
C ASN A 168 -27.03 -0.80 0.27
N TRP A 169 -26.11 -0.93 -0.68
CA TRP A 169 -25.25 0.18 -1.12
C TRP A 169 -25.86 0.77 -2.39
N THR A 170 -25.92 2.09 -2.48
CA THR A 170 -26.21 2.82 -3.71
C THR A 170 -25.04 2.72 -4.69
N ASP A 171 -25.28 2.92 -5.99
CA ASP A 171 -24.21 2.92 -6.98
C ASP A 171 -23.18 4.03 -6.75
N GLY A 172 -23.63 5.20 -6.30
CA GLY A 172 -22.74 6.28 -5.89
C GLY A 172 -21.81 5.89 -4.74
N GLU A 173 -22.31 5.14 -3.75
CA GLU A 173 -21.49 4.67 -2.63
C GLU A 173 -20.44 3.65 -3.08
N VAL A 174 -20.80 2.72 -3.98
CA VAL A 174 -19.85 1.77 -4.56
C VAL A 174 -18.84 2.51 -5.45
N TYR A 175 -19.27 3.47 -6.26
CA TYR A 175 -18.40 4.32 -7.06
C TYR A 175 -17.37 5.06 -6.20
N ARG A 176 -17.81 5.68 -5.11
CA ARG A 176 -16.92 6.35 -4.14
C ARG A 176 -15.95 5.36 -3.51
N LEU A 177 -16.41 4.17 -3.14
CA LEU A 177 -15.56 3.14 -2.57
C LEU A 177 -14.44 2.74 -3.54
N LEU A 178 -14.78 2.48 -4.81
CA LEU A 178 -13.81 2.06 -5.81
C LEU A 178 -12.79 3.17 -6.11
N THR A 179 -13.23 4.41 -6.22
CA THR A 179 -12.37 5.53 -6.65
C THR A 179 -11.63 6.24 -5.52
N THR A 180 -12.06 6.07 -4.27
CA THR A 180 -11.44 6.74 -3.11
C THR A 180 -11.03 5.80 -1.99
N GLY A 181 -11.43 4.52 -2.06
CA GLY A 181 -11.18 3.56 -0.98
C GLY A 181 -11.90 3.90 0.34
N ILE A 182 -12.95 4.73 0.31
CA ILE A 182 -13.73 5.13 1.50
C ILE A 182 -15.09 4.41 1.49
N ARG A 183 -15.37 3.69 2.57
CA ARG A 183 -16.63 2.97 2.80
C ARG A 183 -17.77 3.93 3.17
N LYS A 184 -19.01 3.42 3.15
CA LYS A 184 -20.21 4.18 3.52
C LYS A 184 -20.16 4.76 4.95
N ASP A 185 -19.49 4.08 5.87
CA ASP A 185 -19.30 4.49 7.27
C ASP A 185 -18.10 5.44 7.47
N GLY A 186 -17.43 5.86 6.38
CA GLY A 186 -16.26 6.73 6.42
C GLY A 186 -14.95 5.99 6.73
N SER A 187 -14.98 4.70 7.05
CA SER A 187 -13.77 3.89 7.20
C SER A 187 -13.09 3.64 5.85
N THR A 188 -11.82 3.26 5.89
CA THR A 188 -11.01 3.11 4.67
C THR A 188 -10.77 1.64 4.36
N VAL A 189 -10.85 1.27 3.08
CA VAL A 189 -10.45 -0.07 2.64
C VAL A 189 -8.98 -0.34 2.94
N TYR A 190 -8.65 -1.62 3.06
CA TYR A 190 -7.29 -2.05 3.22
C TYR A 190 -6.49 -1.82 1.93
N HIS A 191 -5.21 -1.48 2.03
CA HIS A 191 -4.38 -1.05 0.89
C HIS A 191 -4.20 -2.11 -0.19
N ALA A 192 -4.45 -3.39 0.12
CA ALA A 192 -4.43 -4.44 -0.89
C ALA A 192 -5.54 -4.28 -1.95
N MET A 193 -6.61 -3.53 -1.68
CA MET A 193 -7.59 -3.16 -2.71
C MET A 193 -7.02 -1.99 -3.53
N PRO A 194 -6.89 -2.10 -4.87
CA PRO A 194 -6.18 -1.13 -5.70
C PRO A 194 -7.01 0.14 -6.03
N PHE A 195 -7.61 0.77 -5.02
CA PHE A 195 -8.45 1.96 -5.21
C PHE A 195 -7.67 3.14 -5.81
N MET A 196 -6.35 3.21 -5.60
CA MET A 196 -5.50 4.25 -6.21
C MET A 196 -5.42 4.07 -7.73
N ALA A 197 -5.39 2.83 -8.23
CA ALA A 197 -5.45 2.56 -9.65
C ALA A 197 -6.83 2.93 -10.21
N PHE A 198 -7.90 2.50 -9.54
CA PHE A 198 -9.29 2.81 -9.92
C PHE A 198 -9.62 4.31 -9.85
N SER A 199 -8.92 5.08 -9.01
CA SER A 199 -9.07 6.54 -8.97
C SER A 199 -8.65 7.24 -10.27
N HIS A 200 -7.90 6.55 -11.13
CA HIS A 200 -7.49 6.99 -12.46
C HIS A 200 -8.25 6.29 -13.60
N ALA A 201 -9.15 5.37 -13.30
CA ALA A 201 -9.93 4.68 -14.33
C ALA A 201 -10.97 5.63 -14.96
N ASP A 202 -11.40 5.29 -16.18
CA ASP A 202 -12.49 6.02 -16.83
C ASP A 202 -13.78 5.84 -16.01
N PRO A 203 -14.54 6.92 -15.72
CA PRO A 203 -15.78 6.82 -14.97
C PRO A 203 -16.78 5.81 -15.53
N ASN A 204 -16.83 5.62 -16.85
CA ASN A 204 -17.68 4.62 -17.50
C ASN A 204 -17.18 3.20 -17.28
N ASP A 205 -15.86 2.98 -17.19
CA ASP A 205 -15.32 1.67 -16.82
C ASP A 205 -15.65 1.34 -15.35
N ILE A 206 -15.60 2.32 -14.44
CA ILE A 206 -16.07 2.13 -13.06
C ILE A 206 -17.57 1.83 -13.00
N LYS A 207 -18.40 2.56 -13.77
CA LYS A 207 -19.84 2.26 -13.88
C LYS A 207 -20.09 0.86 -14.45
N ALA A 208 -19.32 0.43 -15.46
CA ALA A 208 -19.42 -0.89 -16.04
C ALA A 208 -19.11 -1.99 -15.01
N ILE A 209 -18.05 -1.80 -14.23
CA ILE A 209 -17.70 -2.69 -13.11
C ILE A 209 -18.85 -2.79 -12.12
N ILE A 210 -19.44 -1.65 -11.70
CA ILE A 210 -20.57 -1.64 -10.77
C ILE A 210 -21.76 -2.37 -11.37
N ALA A 211 -22.15 -2.05 -12.62
CA ALA A 211 -23.25 -2.70 -13.31
C ALA A 211 -23.08 -4.23 -13.34
N TYR A 212 -21.89 -4.74 -13.68
CA TYR A 212 -21.65 -6.17 -13.70
C TYR A 212 -21.66 -6.81 -12.31
N ILE A 213 -21.03 -6.19 -11.29
CA ILE A 213 -21.01 -6.72 -9.92
C ILE A 213 -22.43 -6.89 -9.35
N ARG A 214 -23.38 -6.02 -9.72
CA ARG A 214 -24.80 -6.17 -9.35
C ARG A 214 -25.45 -7.43 -9.89
N THR A 215 -24.93 -8.01 -10.97
CA THR A 215 -25.46 -9.23 -11.58
C THR A 215 -24.93 -10.52 -10.94
N LEU A 216 -23.93 -10.43 -10.07
CA LEU A 216 -23.37 -11.60 -9.38
C LEU A 216 -24.45 -12.32 -8.58
N LYS A 217 -24.44 -13.66 -8.64
CA LYS A 217 -25.33 -14.48 -7.83
C LYS A 217 -25.07 -14.20 -6.34
N PRO A 218 -26.11 -13.99 -5.51
CA PRO A 218 -25.94 -13.83 -4.07
C PRO A 218 -25.19 -15.02 -3.47
N GLN A 219 -24.12 -14.73 -2.72
CA GLN A 219 -23.34 -15.74 -1.99
C GLN A 219 -23.58 -15.62 -0.49
N PRO A 220 -23.46 -16.70 0.30
CA PRO A 220 -23.60 -16.63 1.75
C PRO A 220 -22.68 -15.58 2.38
N LYS A 221 -23.15 -14.95 3.46
CA LYS A 221 -22.34 -13.99 4.21
C LYS A 221 -21.22 -14.76 4.91
N ASN A 222 -19.97 -14.42 4.62
CA ASN A 222 -18.83 -15.05 5.28
C ASN A 222 -18.63 -14.41 6.69
N PRO A 223 -18.87 -15.15 7.79
CA PRO A 223 -18.80 -14.60 9.14
C PRO A 223 -17.39 -14.23 9.60
N ALA A 224 -16.33 -14.68 8.91
CA ALA A 224 -14.94 -14.38 9.27
C ALA A 224 -14.46 -12.97 8.83
N SER A 225 -15.26 -12.22 8.08
CA SER A 225 -14.78 -11.19 7.14
C SER A 225 -14.66 -9.75 7.68
N VAL A 226 -14.31 -9.54 8.95
CA VAL A 226 -14.02 -8.17 9.42
C VAL A 226 -12.53 -7.91 9.35
N THR A 227 -12.11 -7.18 8.31
CA THR A 227 -10.75 -6.64 8.23
C THR A 227 -10.52 -5.71 9.43
N LYS A 228 -9.50 -6.01 10.23
CA LYS A 228 -9.08 -5.18 11.36
C LYS A 228 -7.83 -4.40 10.96
N VAL A 229 -7.98 -3.09 10.84
CA VAL A 229 -6.89 -2.18 10.54
C VAL A 229 -6.39 -1.58 11.87
N ASP A 230 -5.07 -1.52 12.07
CA ASP A 230 -4.48 -0.84 13.22
C ASP A 230 -4.95 0.64 13.30
N TYR A 231 -5.07 1.17 14.51
CA TYR A 231 -5.45 2.56 14.76
C TYR A 231 -4.53 3.56 14.05
N LEU A 232 -3.21 3.35 14.05
CA LEU A 232 -2.25 4.24 13.39
C LEU A 232 -2.41 4.21 11.86
N THR A 233 -2.64 3.03 11.29
CA THR A 233 -2.93 2.87 9.86
C THR A 233 -4.25 3.55 9.51
N THR A 234 -5.27 3.43 10.36
CA THR A 234 -6.54 4.14 10.20
C THR A 234 -6.33 5.66 10.22
N LEU A 235 -5.51 6.17 11.13
CA LEU A 235 -5.19 7.61 11.23
C LEU A 235 -4.45 8.13 9.99
N TYR A 236 -3.42 7.40 9.56
CA TYR A 236 -2.67 7.69 8.33
C TYR A 236 -3.59 7.73 7.11
N ASN A 237 -4.44 6.72 6.98
CA ASN A 237 -5.40 6.60 5.89
C ASN A 237 -6.42 7.75 5.83
N ARG A 238 -6.77 8.33 6.98
CA ARG A 238 -7.67 9.49 7.09
C ARG A 238 -6.99 10.81 6.71
N ALA A 239 -5.66 10.89 6.75
CA ALA A 239 -4.91 12.11 6.49
C ALA A 239 -4.52 12.32 5.01
N ILE A 240 -4.62 11.29 4.17
CA ILE A 240 -4.24 11.36 2.74
C ILE A 240 -5.41 11.83 1.89
N SER A 241 -5.18 12.83 1.04
CA SER A 241 -6.16 13.30 0.05
C SER A 241 -6.50 12.20 -0.95
N ARG A 242 -7.79 11.96 -1.17
CA ARG A 242 -8.31 10.86 -2.01
C ARG A 242 -9.18 11.35 -3.16
N LYS A 243 -8.87 12.52 -3.70
CA LYS A 243 -9.60 13.09 -4.84
C LYS A 243 -9.26 12.28 -6.10
N PRO A 244 -10.24 11.62 -6.75
CA PRO A 244 -9.99 10.87 -7.98
C PRO A 244 -9.46 11.77 -9.11
N SER A 245 -8.62 11.21 -9.97
CA SER A 245 -8.06 11.87 -11.15
C SER A 245 -8.28 10.98 -12.38
N PRO A 246 -9.54 10.86 -12.86
CA PRO A 246 -9.89 9.91 -13.90
C PRO A 246 -9.19 10.22 -15.24
N VAL A 247 -8.76 9.16 -15.92
CA VAL A 247 -8.31 9.19 -17.31
C VAL A 247 -9.45 8.70 -18.19
N TYR A 248 -9.84 9.48 -19.19
CA TYR A 248 -10.93 9.10 -20.08
C TYR A 248 -10.43 8.29 -21.28
N LEU A 249 -11.12 7.20 -21.61
CA LEU A 249 -10.79 6.32 -22.74
C LEU A 249 -10.76 7.07 -24.07
N LYS A 250 -11.66 8.05 -24.26
CA LYS A 250 -11.71 8.91 -25.46
C LYS A 250 -10.44 9.76 -25.67
N ASP A 251 -9.68 9.98 -24.61
CA ASP A 251 -8.46 10.78 -24.61
C ASP A 251 -7.21 9.92 -24.84
N LEU A 252 -7.32 8.60 -24.79
CA LEU A 252 -6.24 7.68 -25.13
C LEU A 252 -6.01 7.68 -26.65
N LYS A 253 -4.92 8.30 -27.10
CA LYS A 253 -4.64 8.48 -28.53
C LYS A 253 -3.77 7.38 -29.12
N THR A 254 -2.96 6.73 -28.28
CA THR A 254 -1.99 5.72 -28.73
C THR A 254 -2.22 4.35 -28.08
N LYS A 255 -1.64 3.33 -28.72
CA LYS A 255 -1.53 1.97 -28.16
C LYS A 255 -0.79 1.98 -26.80
N ILE A 256 0.19 2.87 -26.64
CA ILE A 256 0.96 3.05 -25.40
C ILE A 256 0.07 3.66 -24.30
N ASP A 257 -0.76 4.65 -24.61
CA ASP A 257 -1.70 5.23 -23.63
C ASP A 257 -2.71 4.19 -23.14
N SER A 258 -3.21 3.37 -24.06
CA SER A 258 -4.10 2.24 -23.75
C SER A 258 -3.38 1.20 -22.88
N GLY A 259 -2.12 0.89 -23.19
CA GLY A 259 -1.29 0.00 -22.39
C GLY A 259 -1.06 0.51 -20.98
N ARG A 260 -0.74 1.80 -20.83
CA ARG A 260 -0.55 2.45 -19.52
C ARG A 260 -1.82 2.37 -18.68
N TYR A 261 -2.97 2.67 -19.29
CA TYR A 261 -4.27 2.56 -18.65
C TYR A 261 -4.53 1.12 -18.15
N LEU A 262 -4.31 0.13 -19.00
CA LEU A 262 -4.54 -1.28 -18.69
C LEU A 262 -3.57 -1.83 -17.65
N VAL A 263 -2.28 -1.47 -17.70
CA VAL A 263 -1.28 -1.88 -16.70
C VAL A 263 -1.65 -1.36 -15.31
N ASN A 264 -2.11 -0.11 -15.22
CA ASN A 264 -2.61 0.44 -13.97
C ASN A 264 -3.91 -0.24 -13.53
N MET A 265 -4.89 -0.39 -14.43
CA MET A 265 -6.18 -1.00 -14.12
C MET A 265 -6.07 -2.47 -13.68
N ALA A 266 -5.12 -3.21 -14.25
CA ALA A 266 -4.84 -4.61 -13.92
C ALA A 266 -3.86 -4.79 -12.75
N GLY A 267 -3.36 -3.70 -12.16
CA GLY A 267 -2.47 -3.75 -11.01
C GLY A 267 -1.13 -4.44 -11.28
N CYS A 268 -0.59 -4.42 -12.50
CA CYS A 268 0.66 -5.16 -12.78
C CYS A 268 1.82 -4.61 -11.91
N ASN A 269 1.83 -3.30 -11.66
CA ASN A 269 2.82 -2.66 -10.80
C ASN A 269 2.72 -3.11 -9.32
N ASP A 270 1.57 -3.65 -8.88
CA ASP A 270 1.34 -3.99 -7.48
C ASP A 270 2.12 -5.23 -7.04
N CYS A 271 2.29 -6.18 -7.97
CA CYS A 271 3.10 -7.38 -7.75
C CYS A 271 4.48 -7.27 -8.37
N HIS A 272 4.64 -6.56 -9.49
CA HIS A 272 5.89 -6.52 -10.24
C HIS A 272 6.79 -5.31 -9.92
N SER A 273 6.55 -4.54 -8.87
CA SER A 273 7.45 -3.44 -8.48
C SER A 273 7.92 -3.63 -7.03
N PRO A 274 9.24 -3.66 -6.76
CA PRO A 274 9.76 -3.65 -5.40
C PRO A 274 9.12 -2.53 -4.57
N LYS A 275 8.85 -2.82 -3.30
CA LYS A 275 8.40 -1.83 -2.32
C LYS A 275 9.59 -1.37 -1.47
N LYS A 276 9.60 -0.10 -1.08
CA LYS A 276 10.49 0.44 -0.02
C LYS A 276 9.91 0.08 1.35
N PHE A 277 10.48 0.59 2.44
CA PHE A 277 9.98 0.38 3.80
C PHE A 277 8.47 0.67 3.90
N GLY A 278 7.69 -0.33 4.32
CA GLY A 278 6.21 -0.30 4.29
C GLY A 278 5.62 -0.75 2.96
N ASP A 279 4.39 -0.31 2.66
CA ASP A 279 3.65 -0.69 1.44
C ASP A 279 3.85 0.28 0.24
N VAL A 280 4.91 1.08 0.26
CA VAL A 280 5.14 2.13 -0.75
C VAL A 280 6.05 1.61 -1.87
N PHE A 281 5.58 1.67 -3.12
CA PHE A 281 6.37 1.26 -4.29
C PHE A 281 7.66 2.07 -4.44
N ASP A 282 8.74 1.36 -4.77
CA ASP A 282 9.97 1.97 -5.24
C ASP A 282 9.80 2.43 -6.69
N LYS A 283 9.50 3.72 -6.88
CA LYS A 283 9.32 4.32 -8.21
C LYS A 283 10.57 4.21 -9.09
N GLU A 284 11.75 4.09 -8.50
CA GLU A 284 13.01 3.95 -9.24
C GLU A 284 13.19 2.53 -9.80
N LYS A 285 12.42 1.57 -9.25
CA LYS A 285 12.39 0.14 -9.62
C LYS A 285 11.03 -0.31 -10.15
N LEU A 286 10.23 0.63 -10.66
CA LEU A 286 8.89 0.34 -11.15
C LEU A 286 8.93 -0.82 -12.17
N LEU A 287 8.08 -1.83 -11.96
CA LEU A 287 7.94 -3.00 -12.83
C LEU A 287 9.18 -3.91 -12.96
N SER A 288 10.21 -3.75 -12.11
CA SER A 288 11.43 -4.56 -12.18
C SER A 288 11.32 -5.96 -11.55
N GLY A 289 10.19 -6.31 -10.95
CA GLY A 289 9.96 -7.61 -10.29
C GLY A 289 10.71 -7.78 -8.96
N GLY A 290 10.72 -9.01 -8.46
CA GLY A 290 11.48 -9.44 -7.28
C GLY A 290 10.71 -9.38 -5.95
N ILE A 291 9.40 -9.15 -5.97
CA ILE A 291 8.60 -9.31 -4.75
C ILE A 291 8.44 -10.80 -4.46
N GLU A 292 8.72 -11.19 -3.23
CA GLU A 292 8.56 -12.54 -2.73
C GLU A 292 7.13 -12.79 -2.20
N PHE A 293 6.53 -13.92 -2.57
CA PHE A 293 5.23 -14.35 -2.12
C PHE A 293 5.30 -15.77 -1.54
N PRO A 294 4.90 -15.98 -0.27
CA PRO A 294 4.84 -17.31 0.31
C PRO A 294 3.75 -18.13 -0.37
N MET A 295 4.07 -19.40 -0.64
CA MET A 295 3.15 -20.32 -1.30
C MET A 295 2.52 -21.27 -0.27
N PRO A 296 1.18 -21.44 -0.26
CA PRO A 296 0.48 -22.54 0.40
C PRO A 296 1.04 -23.93 0.08
N THR A 297 1.63 -24.14 -1.11
CA THR A 297 2.32 -25.38 -1.46
C THR A 297 3.69 -25.51 -0.80
N GLY A 298 4.18 -24.51 -0.08
CA GLY A 298 5.53 -24.43 0.46
C GLY A 298 6.50 -23.73 -0.50
N GLY A 299 7.49 -23.03 0.06
CA GLY A 299 8.41 -22.20 -0.70
C GLY A 299 7.87 -20.80 -1.01
N TYR A 300 8.57 -20.12 -1.90
CA TYR A 300 8.32 -18.73 -2.25
C TYR A 300 8.36 -18.54 -3.76
N THR A 301 7.40 -17.78 -4.29
CA THR A 301 7.39 -17.36 -5.70
C THR A 301 7.78 -15.89 -5.78
N HIS A 302 8.57 -15.53 -6.78
CA HIS A 302 8.97 -14.14 -6.97
C HIS A 302 8.38 -13.56 -8.24
N SER A 303 7.95 -12.29 -8.19
CA SER A 303 7.40 -11.60 -9.36
C SER A 303 8.45 -11.34 -10.44
N ALA A 304 8.12 -11.60 -11.70
CA ALA A 304 9.05 -11.44 -12.81
C ALA A 304 9.40 -9.96 -13.08
N ASN A 305 10.56 -9.70 -13.68
CA ASN A 305 10.92 -8.39 -14.22
C ASN A 305 10.12 -8.12 -15.52
N LEU A 306 9.31 -7.06 -15.54
CA LEU A 306 8.49 -6.67 -16.70
C LEU A 306 9.10 -5.53 -17.53
N THR A 307 10.27 -5.03 -17.15
CA THR A 307 10.98 -4.00 -17.92
C THR A 307 11.56 -4.58 -19.22
N PRO A 308 11.87 -3.77 -20.25
CA PRO A 308 12.45 -4.25 -21.50
C PRO A 308 13.94 -4.63 -21.40
N ASP A 309 14.46 -4.78 -20.19
CA ASP A 309 15.81 -5.28 -19.91
C ASP A 309 15.96 -6.75 -20.32
N GLU A 310 17.21 -7.20 -20.55
CA GLU A 310 17.53 -8.59 -20.89
C GLU A 310 17.10 -9.61 -19.83
N SER A 311 17.10 -9.21 -18.55
CA SER A 311 16.62 -10.01 -17.42
C SER A 311 15.09 -10.05 -17.29
N GLY A 312 14.38 -9.27 -18.11
CA GLY A 312 12.91 -9.16 -18.13
C GLY A 312 12.30 -9.47 -19.49
N LEU A 313 11.57 -8.51 -20.06
CA LEU A 313 10.87 -8.63 -21.35
C LEU A 313 11.72 -8.26 -22.57
N GLY A 314 13.00 -7.92 -22.40
CA GLY A 314 13.90 -7.61 -23.50
C GLY A 314 13.90 -8.68 -24.60
N PRO A 315 14.09 -9.98 -24.26
CA PRO A 315 14.10 -11.08 -25.23
C PRO A 315 12.72 -11.48 -25.79
N TRP A 316 11.62 -10.94 -25.25
CA TRP A 316 10.27 -11.34 -25.63
C TRP A 316 9.79 -10.59 -26.86
N SER A 317 9.24 -11.29 -27.85
CA SER A 317 8.44 -10.66 -28.91
C SER A 317 7.02 -10.34 -28.42
N GLU A 318 6.31 -9.46 -29.13
CA GLU A 318 4.90 -9.16 -28.84
C GLU A 318 4.03 -10.43 -28.92
N GLU A 319 4.29 -11.28 -29.91
CA GLU A 319 3.58 -12.54 -30.14
C GLU A 319 3.82 -13.52 -29.00
N ALA A 320 5.07 -13.68 -28.56
CA ALA A 320 5.41 -14.53 -27.43
C ALA A 320 4.76 -14.04 -26.13
N PHE A 321 4.72 -12.72 -25.92
CA PHE A 321 4.03 -12.11 -24.79
C PHE A 321 2.53 -12.45 -24.81
N VAL A 322 1.84 -12.19 -25.92
CA VAL A 322 0.41 -12.51 -26.05
C VAL A 322 0.17 -14.01 -25.89
N ALA A 323 0.96 -14.85 -26.56
CA ALA A 323 0.85 -16.30 -26.51
C ALA A 323 0.99 -16.84 -25.08
N LYS A 324 1.84 -16.24 -24.24
CA LYS A 324 1.99 -16.64 -22.84
C LYS A 324 0.70 -16.47 -22.03
N PHE A 325 -0.05 -15.39 -22.24
CA PHE A 325 -1.36 -15.23 -21.59
C PHE A 325 -2.38 -16.22 -22.18
N LYS A 326 -2.36 -16.40 -23.50
CA LYS A 326 -3.32 -17.26 -24.20
C LYS A 326 -3.13 -18.74 -23.94
N SER A 327 -1.92 -19.19 -23.63
CA SER A 327 -1.65 -20.61 -23.34
C SER A 327 -2.44 -21.12 -22.14
N TYR A 328 -2.82 -20.25 -21.19
CA TYR A 328 -3.66 -20.64 -20.05
C TYR A 328 -5.12 -20.93 -20.40
N ASN A 329 -5.54 -20.81 -21.68
CA ASN A 329 -6.79 -21.40 -22.15
C ASN A 329 -6.71 -22.94 -22.23
N ASP A 330 -5.51 -23.51 -22.29
CA ASP A 330 -5.29 -24.94 -22.21
C ASP A 330 -5.47 -25.41 -20.76
N ALA A 331 -6.32 -26.43 -20.57
CA ALA A 331 -6.57 -27.03 -19.26
C ALA A 331 -5.30 -27.61 -18.62
N GLY A 332 -4.34 -28.07 -19.42
CA GLY A 332 -3.06 -28.60 -18.94
C GLY A 332 -2.20 -27.56 -18.21
N MET A 333 -2.41 -26.27 -18.48
CA MET A 333 -1.69 -25.18 -17.81
C MET A 333 -2.22 -24.89 -16.39
N ILE A 334 -3.44 -25.33 -16.08
CA ILE A 334 -4.09 -25.22 -14.76
C ILE A 334 -4.14 -26.61 -14.14
N GLN A 335 -2.96 -27.22 -14.01
CA GLN A 335 -2.81 -28.56 -13.46
C GLN A 335 -2.86 -28.57 -11.93
N LYS A 336 -3.15 -29.74 -11.36
CA LYS A 336 -3.05 -29.95 -9.91
C LYS A 336 -1.59 -29.77 -9.45
N ILE A 337 -1.41 -29.10 -8.31
CA ILE A 337 -0.12 -28.88 -7.67
C ILE A 337 -0.02 -29.64 -6.34
N GLU A 338 1.13 -30.25 -6.12
CA GLU A 338 1.47 -31.00 -4.91
C GLU A 338 2.41 -30.14 -4.04
N PRO A 339 2.50 -30.41 -2.72
CA PRO A 339 3.41 -29.69 -1.84
C PRO A 339 4.86 -29.70 -2.37
N GLY A 340 5.52 -28.53 -2.32
CA GLY A 340 6.87 -28.30 -2.82
C GLY A 340 6.96 -27.97 -4.31
N MET A 341 5.85 -28.06 -5.06
CA MET A 341 5.82 -27.68 -6.47
C MET A 341 5.60 -26.17 -6.66
N TYR A 342 6.21 -25.65 -7.72
CA TYR A 342 6.02 -24.27 -8.17
C TYR A 342 4.57 -23.99 -8.56
N SER A 343 4.05 -22.86 -8.08
CA SER A 343 2.81 -22.25 -8.55
C SER A 343 3.01 -20.75 -8.70
N SER A 344 2.06 -20.05 -9.30
CA SER A 344 2.12 -18.59 -9.47
C SER A 344 0.94 -17.93 -8.76
N LEU A 345 1.13 -16.72 -8.23
CA LEU A 345 0.01 -15.88 -7.77
C LEU A 345 -0.56 -15.01 -8.90
N MET A 346 0.17 -14.91 -10.02
CA MET A 346 -0.25 -14.10 -11.15
C MET A 346 -1.61 -14.62 -11.65
N PRO A 347 -2.63 -13.77 -11.84
CA PRO A 347 -3.97 -14.16 -12.31
C PRO A 347 -4.02 -14.65 -13.76
N TRP A 348 -3.22 -15.67 -14.12
CA TRP A 348 -3.12 -16.22 -15.47
C TRP A 348 -4.47 -16.70 -15.99
N TYR A 349 -5.26 -17.31 -15.10
CA TYR A 349 -6.63 -17.70 -15.39
C TYR A 349 -7.42 -16.47 -15.87
N ALA A 350 -7.53 -15.39 -15.09
CA ALA A 350 -8.24 -14.19 -15.51
C ALA A 350 -7.70 -13.58 -16.82
N PHE A 351 -6.39 -13.36 -16.90
CA PHE A 351 -5.79 -12.62 -18.02
C PHE A 351 -5.83 -13.35 -19.36
N ARG A 352 -6.03 -14.69 -19.39
CA ARG A 352 -6.13 -15.47 -20.64
C ARG A 352 -7.24 -14.99 -21.59
N LYS A 353 -8.28 -14.36 -21.02
CA LYS A 353 -9.45 -13.84 -21.75
C LYS A 353 -9.35 -12.35 -22.08
N MET A 354 -8.27 -11.65 -21.71
CA MET A 354 -7.99 -10.31 -22.22
C MET A 354 -7.93 -10.33 -23.74
N THR A 355 -8.39 -9.27 -24.41
CA THR A 355 -8.30 -9.21 -25.88
C THR A 355 -6.85 -9.09 -26.33
N ASP A 356 -6.51 -9.63 -27.50
CA ASP A 356 -5.17 -9.51 -28.07
C ASP A 356 -4.76 -8.05 -28.21
N ARG A 357 -5.71 -7.18 -28.61
CA ARG A 357 -5.48 -5.74 -28.70
C ARG A 357 -5.02 -5.15 -27.37
N ASP A 358 -5.65 -5.53 -26.27
CA ASP A 358 -5.33 -5.03 -24.94
C ASP A 358 -3.98 -5.59 -24.44
N LEU A 359 -3.72 -6.88 -24.64
CA LEU A 359 -2.42 -7.50 -24.30
C LEU A 359 -1.27 -6.88 -25.10
N LYS A 360 -1.48 -6.65 -26.40
CA LYS A 360 -0.52 -5.95 -27.26
C LYS A 360 -0.30 -4.52 -26.79
N SER A 361 -1.35 -3.83 -26.33
CA SER A 361 -1.23 -2.48 -25.78
C SER A 361 -0.41 -2.46 -24.50
N ILE A 362 -0.66 -3.40 -23.59
CA ILE A 362 0.14 -3.61 -22.38
C ILE A 362 1.61 -3.81 -22.76
N TYR A 363 1.90 -4.75 -23.67
CA TYR A 363 3.28 -5.00 -24.13
C TYR A 363 3.92 -3.72 -24.68
N ALA A 364 3.24 -2.99 -25.56
CA ALA A 364 3.75 -1.74 -26.12
C ALA A 364 4.09 -0.70 -25.05
N TYR A 365 3.28 -0.57 -23.99
CA TYR A 365 3.60 0.30 -22.86
C TYR A 365 4.79 -0.22 -22.04
N LEU A 366 4.85 -1.52 -21.74
CA LEU A 366 5.96 -2.12 -21.00
C LEU A 366 7.30 -1.91 -21.72
N ARG A 367 7.31 -1.90 -23.07
CA ARG A 367 8.51 -1.56 -23.87
C ARG A 367 8.99 -0.12 -23.73
N THR A 368 8.19 0.78 -23.14
CA THR A 368 8.59 2.17 -22.85
C THR A 368 9.15 2.37 -21.45
N ILE A 369 9.02 1.38 -20.57
CA ILE A 369 9.52 1.45 -19.20
C ILE A 369 11.05 1.45 -19.22
N LYS A 370 11.66 2.21 -18.30
CA LYS A 370 13.11 2.22 -18.13
C LYS A 370 13.61 0.77 -17.94
N PRO A 371 14.55 0.28 -18.77
CA PRO A 371 15.18 -1.03 -18.55
C PRO A 371 15.89 -1.04 -17.20
N ILE A 372 15.63 -2.08 -16.40
CA ILE A 372 16.30 -2.29 -15.11
C ILE A 372 16.75 -3.74 -15.04
N TYR A 373 18.06 -3.95 -14.95
CA TYR A 373 18.63 -5.26 -14.73
C TYR A 373 18.27 -5.78 -13.34
N ASN A 374 17.47 -6.85 -13.31
CA ASN A 374 17.03 -7.54 -12.10
C ASN A 374 16.65 -8.98 -12.44
N PRO A 375 17.61 -9.92 -12.50
CA PRO A 375 17.31 -11.33 -12.69
C PRO A 375 16.56 -11.87 -11.47
N VAL A 376 15.41 -12.52 -11.71
CA VAL A 376 14.54 -13.05 -10.65
C VAL A 376 14.48 -14.57 -10.74
N VAL A 377 14.81 -15.24 -9.64
CA VAL A 377 14.54 -16.67 -9.43
C VAL A 377 13.03 -16.84 -9.29
N LYS A 378 12.39 -17.66 -10.12
CA LYS A 378 10.92 -17.75 -10.14
C LYS A 378 10.33 -18.40 -8.89
N PHE A 379 11.05 -19.38 -8.35
CA PHE A 379 10.60 -20.16 -7.21
C PHE A 379 11.77 -20.57 -6.35
N THR A 380 11.58 -20.52 -5.05
CA THR A 380 12.57 -20.95 -4.08
C THR A 380 11.91 -21.94 -3.13
N LYS A 381 12.43 -23.17 -3.07
CA LYS A 381 11.89 -24.19 -2.17
C LYS A 381 12.16 -23.83 -0.72
N GLN A 382 11.19 -24.09 0.14
CA GLN A 382 11.39 -23.95 1.58
C GLN A 382 12.26 -25.10 2.08
N SER A 383 13.48 -24.80 2.50
CA SER A 383 14.42 -25.78 3.04
C SER A 383 13.95 -26.31 4.39
N THR A 384 13.96 -27.63 4.55
CA THR A 384 13.69 -28.34 5.82
C THR A 384 14.76 -28.06 6.90
N LYS A 385 15.83 -27.30 6.60
CA LYS A 385 16.92 -26.95 7.53
C LYS A 385 17.35 -25.48 7.47
N GLY A 386 16.46 -24.54 7.19
CA GLY A 386 16.75 -23.09 7.33
C GLY A 386 17.87 -22.56 6.42
N LYS A 387 18.24 -23.29 5.36
CA LYS A 387 19.17 -22.84 4.32
C LYS A 387 18.52 -22.94 2.96
N VAL A 388 18.23 -21.79 2.37
CA VAL A 388 17.60 -21.58 1.06
C VAL A 388 18.44 -22.25 -0.04
N ASP A 389 17.83 -23.15 -0.82
CA ASP A 389 18.44 -23.72 -2.04
C ASP A 389 17.66 -23.18 -3.26
N PRO A 390 18.32 -22.48 -4.20
CA PRO A 390 17.67 -21.95 -5.40
C PRO A 390 17.48 -23.04 -6.46
N GLU A 391 16.30 -23.10 -7.08
CA GLU A 391 16.01 -23.92 -8.29
C GLU A 391 15.69 -23.05 -9.51
#